data_AF-A0A3D1SN27-F1
#
_entry.id   AF-A0A3D1SN27-F1
#
_cell.length_a   1.000
_cell.length_b   1.000
_cell.length_c   1.000
_cell.angle_alpha   90.00
_cell.angle_beta   90.00
_cell.angle_gamma   90.00
#
_symmetry.space_group_name_H-M   'P 1'
#
loop_
_entity.id
_entity.type
_entity.pdbx_description
1 polymer ?
#
loop_
_entity_poly.entity_id
_entity_poly.type
_entity_poly.pdbx_seq_one_letter_code
_entity_poly.pdbx_strand_id
1 'polypeptide(L)' 'LGREELALHLRAAIHNVGVDPHEIAEVLLHVAVYAGVPAANAAFATAKKEFDQRAPAPEVADPTRMSQQEDV' A
#
# COMPACT_ATOMS: atom_id res chain seq x y z
N LEU A 1 13.99 1.60 -17.26
CA LEU A 1 13.49 2.99 -17.21
C LEU A 1 12.21 3.14 -16.39
N GLY A 2 11.04 2.62 -16.80
CA GLY A 2 9.80 2.89 -16.03
C GLY A 2 9.69 2.22 -14.65
N ARG A 3 10.23 1.00 -14.49
CA ARG A 3 10.04 0.21 -13.26
C ARG A 3 10.96 0.64 -12.10
N GLU A 4 12.19 1.06 -12.40
CA GLU A 4 13.10 1.55 -11.35
C GLU A 4 12.60 2.86 -10.74
N GLU A 5 12.07 3.76 -11.56
CA GLU A 5 11.51 5.02 -11.07
C GLU A 5 10.24 4.83 -10.24
N LEU A 6 9.35 3.92 -10.67
CA LEU A 6 8.15 3.60 -9.90
C LEU A 6 8.52 3.11 -8.48
N ALA A 7 9.54 2.26 -8.36
CA ALA A 7 9.99 1.77 -7.06
C ALA A 7 10.52 2.91 -6.15
N LEU A 8 11.25 3.87 -6.73
CA LEU A 8 11.73 5.05 -6.01
C LEU A 8 10.56 5.89 -5.47
N HIS A 9 9.57 6.16 -6.31
CA HIS A 9 8.40 6.97 -5.95
C HIS A 9 7.52 6.27 -4.91
N LEU A 10 7.33 4.95 -5.00
CA LEU A 10 6.57 4.18 -4.03
C LEU A 10 7.25 4.19 -2.65
N ARG A 11 8.56 3.98 -2.58
CA ARG A 11 9.30 4.12 -1.31
C ARG A 11 9.15 5.51 -0.72
N ALA A 12 9.30 6.56 -1.52
CA ALA A 12 9.15 7.93 -1.04
C ALA A 12 7.72 8.21 -0.55
N ALA A 13 6.70 7.76 -1.29
CA ALA A 13 5.29 7.92 -0.92
C ALA A 13 4.98 7.28 0.43
N ILE A 14 5.53 6.10 0.71
CA ILE A 14 5.27 5.38 1.97
C ILE A 14 6.10 5.94 3.12
N HIS A 15 7.42 6.10 2.92
CA HIS A 15 8.34 6.38 4.01
C HIS A 15 8.49 7.87 4.33
N ASN A 16 8.34 8.74 3.32
CA ASN A 16 8.54 10.18 3.49
C ASN A 16 7.22 10.93 3.58
N VAL A 17 6.20 10.51 2.81
CA VAL A 17 4.89 11.17 2.75
C VAL A 17 3.87 10.49 3.66
N GLY A 18 3.99 9.17 3.86
CA GLY A 18 3.08 8.40 4.72
C GLY A 18 1.76 8.03 4.04
N VAL A 19 1.74 7.88 2.71
CA VAL A 19 0.55 7.46 1.96
C VAL A 19 0.16 6.03 2.36
N ASP A 20 -1.14 5.77 2.54
CA ASP A 20 -1.63 4.44 2.86
C ASP A 20 -1.41 3.49 1.68
N PRO A 21 -0.81 2.29 1.89
CA PRO A 21 -0.76 1.24 0.88
C PRO A 21 -2.10 0.94 0.19
N HIS A 22 -3.24 1.11 0.89
CA HIS A 22 -4.57 0.93 0.28
C HIS A 22 -4.86 1.99 -0.79
N GLU A 23 -4.56 3.27 -0.52
CA GLU A 23 -4.74 4.36 -1.49
C GLU A 23 -3.87 4.14 -2.73
N ILE A 24 -2.64 3.65 -2.54
CA ILE A 24 -1.76 3.28 -3.65
C ILE A 24 -2.40 2.16 -4.49
N ALA A 25 -2.97 1.13 -3.84
CA ALA A 25 -3.62 0.03 -4.54
C ALA A 25 -4.84 0.49 -5.37
N GLU A 26 -5.62 1.45 -4.86
CA GLU A 26 -6.75 2.05 -5.59
C GLU A 26 -6.28 2.77 -6.86
N VAL A 27 -5.20 3.55 -6.77
CA VAL A 27 -4.63 4.24 -7.94
C VAL A 27 -4.08 3.24 -8.96
N LEU A 28 -3.42 2.17 -8.52
CA LEU A 28 -2.94 1.12 -9.42
C LEU A 28 -4.11 0.36 -10.09
N LEU A 29 -5.25 0.22 -9.43
CA LEU A 29 -6.46 -0.32 -10.05
C LEU A 29 -7.02 0.63 -11.11
N HIS A 30 -6.98 1.95 -10.88
CA HIS A 30 -7.35 2.96 -11.88
C HIS A 30 -6.42 2.89 -13.11
N VAL A 31 -5.12 2.63 -12.91
CA VAL A 31 -4.17 2.38 -13.99
C VAL A 31 -4.59 1.18 -14.84
N ALA A 32 -5.19 0.13 -14.26
CA ALA A 32 -5.67 -1.02 -15.04
C ALA A 32 -6.75 -0.62 -16.05
N VAL A 33 -7.59 0.37 -15.70
CA VAL A 33 -8.66 0.89 -16.57
C VAL A 33 -8.08 1.72 -17.71
N TYR A 34 -7.10 2.59 -17.43
CA TYR A 34 -6.58 3.54 -18.42
C TYR A 34 -5.38 3.04 -19.23
N ALA A 35 -4.52 2.22 -18.63
CA ALA A 35 -3.29 1.70 -19.24
C ALA A 35 -3.30 0.16 -19.42
N GLY A 36 -4.37 -0.50 -18.99
CA GLY A 36 -4.57 -1.95 -19.14
C GLY A 36 -4.04 -2.78 -17.97
N VAL A 37 -4.65 -3.96 -17.81
CA VAL A 37 -4.31 -4.92 -16.74
C VAL A 37 -2.83 -5.32 -16.72
N PRO A 38 -2.13 -5.57 -17.85
CA PRO A 38 -0.71 -5.94 -17.80
C PRO A 38 0.19 -4.86 -17.19
N ALA A 39 -0.10 -3.58 -17.46
CA ALA A 39 0.67 -2.46 -16.91
C ALA A 39 0.45 -2.32 -15.40
N ALA A 40 -0.82 -2.35 -14.97
CA ALA A 40 -1.17 -2.31 -13.55
C ALA A 40 -0.60 -3.50 -12.77
N ASN A 41 -0.66 -4.72 -13.33
CA ASN A 41 -0.11 -5.91 -12.68
C ASN A 41 1.40 -5.82 -12.48
N ALA A 42 2.14 -5.27 -13.46
CA ALA A 42 3.56 -5.01 -13.30
C ALA A 42 3.85 -3.97 -12.21
N ALA A 43 2.99 -2.95 -12.07
CA ALA A 43 3.10 -1.94 -11.02
C ALA A 43 2.79 -2.54 -9.63
N PHE A 44 1.77 -3.39 -9.52
CA PHE A 44 1.44 -4.12 -8.28
C PHE A 44 2.60 -5.01 -7.81
N ALA A 45 3.27 -5.72 -8.74
CA ALA A 45 4.43 -6.52 -8.40
C ALA A 45 5.57 -5.69 -7.79
N THR A 46 5.82 -4.49 -8.34
CA THR A 46 6.79 -3.55 -7.77
C THR A 46 6.31 -3.03 -6.41
N ALA A 47 5.06 -2.61 -6.28
CA ALA A 47 4.51 -2.10 -5.03
C ALA A 47 4.59 -3.11 -3.90
N LYS A 48 4.22 -4.37 -4.15
CA LYS A 48 4.34 -5.46 -3.18
C LYS A 48 5.78 -5.63 -2.69
N LYS A 49 6.76 -5.61 -3.60
CA LYS A 49 8.17 -5.71 -3.23
C LYS A 49 8.62 -4.57 -2.30
N GLU A 50 8.15 -3.35 -2.53
CA GLU A 50 8.50 -2.22 -1.66
C GLU A 50 7.73 -2.25 -0.33
N PHE A 51 6.48 -2.76 -0.33
CA PHE A 51 5.67 -2.90 0.88
C PHE A 51 6.22 -3.98 1.82
N ASP A 52 6.68 -5.11 1.28
CA ASP A 52 7.26 -6.22 2.05
C ASP A 52 8.60 -5.83 2.72
N GLN A 53 9.25 -4.75 2.28
CA GLN A 53 10.45 -4.19 2.92
C GLN A 53 10.13 -3.32 4.14
N ARG A 54 8.85 -3.01 4.39
CA ARG A 54 8.39 -2.30 5.58
C ARG A 54 8.28 -3.29 6.75
N ALA A 55 8.81 -2.96 7.92
CA ALA A 55 8.40 -3.65 9.15
C ALA A 55 6.87 -3.56 9.28
N PRO A 56 6.17 -4.60 9.79
CA PRO A 56 4.71 -4.59 9.84
C PRO A 56 4.22 -3.31 10.52
N ALA A 57 3.22 -2.67 9.90
CA ALA A 57 2.56 -1.52 10.51
C ALA A 57 2.08 -1.91 11.92
N PRO A 58 2.14 -1.01 12.91
CA PRO A 58 1.46 -1.27 14.18
C PRO A 58 0.01 -1.62 13.83
N GLU A 59 -0.44 -2.77 14.33
CA GLU A 59 -1.82 -3.23 14.18
C GLU A 59 -2.73 -2.04 14.50
N VAL A 60 -3.50 -1.60 13.51
CA VAL A 60 -4.51 -0.57 13.73
C VAL A 60 -5.43 -1.18 14.78
N ALA A 61 -5.32 -0.67 16.01
CA ALA A 61 -6.14 -1.10 17.12
C ALA A 61 -7.59 -0.88 16.69
N ASP A 62 -8.28 -1.98 16.41
CA ASP A 62 -9.70 -1.97 16.10
C ASP A 62 -10.42 -1.33 17.29
N PRO A 63 -10.99 -0.12 17.12
CA PRO A 63 -11.62 0.60 18.24
C PRO A 63 -12.84 -0.17 18.80
N THR A 64 -13.31 -1.20 18.10
CA THR A 64 -14.43 -2.06 18.51
C THR A 64 -14.03 -3.09 19.57
N ARG A 65 -12.74 -3.47 19.66
CA ARG A 65 -12.27 -4.53 20.59
C ARG A 65 -12.12 -4.09 22.05
N MET A 66 -12.29 -2.80 22.35
CA MET A 66 -12.18 -2.25 23.71
C MET A 66 -13.49 -2.29 24.52
N SER A 67 -14.58 -2.87 24.00
CA SER A 67 -15.89 -2.91 24.67
C SER A 67 -16.21 -4.19 25.45
N GLN A 68 -15.33 -5.20 25.48
CA GLN A 68 -15.59 -6.48 26.17
C GLN A 68 -14.67 -6.76 27.38
N GLN A 69 -13.90 -5.77 27.84
CA GLN A 69 -12.99 -5.94 28.98
C GLN A 69 -13.32 -5.00 30.15
N GLU A 70 -14.60 -4.69 30.38
CA GLU A 70 -15.07 -4.08 31.64
C GLU A 70 -16.49 -4.60 31.95
N ASP A 71 -16.59 -5.86 32.39
CA ASP A 71 -17.75 -6.32 33.18
C ASP A 71 -17.26 -7.34 34.22
N VAL A 72 -17.10 -6.81 35.44
CA VAL A 72 -17.22 -7.41 36.80
C VAL A 72 -16.51 -8.72 37.10
#